data_AF-A0A7W1FPC4-F1
#
_entry.id   AF-A0A7W1FPC4-F1
#
_cell.length_a   1.000
_cell.length_b   1.000
_cell.length_c   1.000
_cell.angle_alpha   90.00
_cell.angle_beta   90.00
_cell.angle_gamma   90.00
#
_symmetry.space_group_name_H-M   'P 1'
#
loop_
_entity.id
_entity.type
_entity.pdbx_description
1 polymer ?
#
loop_
_entity_poly.entity_id
_entity_poly.type
_entity_poly.pdbx_seq_one_letter_code
_entity_poly.pdbx_strand_id
1 'polypeptide(L)' 'MYTKDLERIVRSMARQKLDPTYIRYYLIETYQLDPKTIDEVFASLGVGATKEKFNTKSSPLSGGAKPAAPRKPFS' A
#
# COMPACT_ATOMS: atom_id res chain seq x y z
N MET A 1 -21.20 19.96 -1.23
CA MET A 1 -22.17 18.87 -1.44
C MET A 1 -21.84 18.10 -2.73
N TYR A 2 -20.64 17.52 -2.79
CA TYR A 2 -20.13 16.77 -3.96
C TYR A 2 -19.22 15.58 -3.56
N THR A 3 -18.85 15.52 -2.29
CA THR A 3 -17.88 14.56 -1.74
C THR A 3 -18.39 13.12 -1.78
N LYS A 4 -19.68 12.88 -1.49
CA LYS A 4 -20.28 11.53 -1.52
C LYS A 4 -20.27 10.88 -2.90
N ASP A 5 -20.55 11.65 -3.97
CA ASP A 5 -20.52 11.12 -5.34
C ASP A 5 -19.09 10.84 -5.80
N LEU A 6 -18.15 11.70 -5.43
CA LEU A 6 -16.73 11.53 -5.69
C LEU A 6 -16.18 10.27 -5.01
N GLU A 7 -16.54 10.07 -3.74
CA GLU A 7 -16.18 8.85 -2.99
C GLU A 7 -16.77 7.59 -3.64
N ARG A 8 -17.99 7.67 -4.16
CA ARG A 8 -18.65 6.56 -4.86
C ARG A 8 -17.93 6.22 -6.17
N ILE A 9 -17.52 7.22 -6.95
CA ILE A 9 -16.76 7.04 -8.20
C ILE A 9 -15.41 6.38 -7.89
N VAL A 10 -14.65 6.94 -6.96
CA VAL A 10 -13.33 6.42 -6.57
C VAL A 10 -13.43 4.99 -6.03
N ARG A 11 -14.45 4.69 -5.22
CA ARG A 11 -14.72 3.33 -4.73
C ARG A 11 -15.05 2.37 -5.87
N SER A 12 -15.83 2.81 -6.86
CA SER A 12 -16.15 1.98 -8.04
C SER A 12 -14.91 1.67 -8.87
N MET A 13 -14.03 2.66 -9.08
CA MET A 13 -12.77 2.49 -9.82
C MET A 13 -11.77 1.61 -9.06
N ALA A 14 -11.68 1.77 -7.74
CA ALA A 14 -10.86 0.92 -6.90
C ALA A 14 -11.34 -0.55 -6.91
N ARG A 15 -12.66 -0.79 -6.96
CA ARG A 15 -13.24 -2.13 -7.14
C ARG A 15 -12.88 -2.77 -8.47
N GLN A 16 -12.70 -1.96 -9.52
CA GLN A 16 -12.22 -2.40 -10.83
C GLN A 16 -10.70 -2.68 -10.84
N LYS A 17 -10.01 -2.56 -9.69
CA LYS A 17 -8.56 -2.73 -9.54
C LYS A 17 -7.76 -1.81 -10.47
N LEU A 18 -8.29 -0.63 -10.76
CA LEU A 18 -7.55 0.40 -11.50
C LEU A 18 -6.39 0.91 -10.65
N ASP A 19 -5.30 1.27 -11.31
CA ASP A 19 -4.12 1.80 -10.64
C ASP A 19 -4.46 3.14 -9.94
N PRO A 20 -4.06 3.34 -8.67
CA PRO A 20 -4.35 4.58 -7.94
C PRO A 20 -3.77 5.81 -8.63
N THR A 21 -2.66 5.68 -9.36
CA THR A 21 -2.07 6.75 -10.16
C THR A 21 -2.99 7.13 -11.32
N TYR A 22 -3.56 6.13 -12.00
CA TYR A 22 -4.54 6.34 -13.07
C TYR A 22 -5.80 7.04 -12.55
N ILE A 23 -6.35 6.57 -11.42
CA ILE A 23 -7.52 7.18 -10.79
C ILE A 23 -7.24 8.65 -10.45
N ARG A 24 -6.05 8.95 -9.92
CA ARG A 24 -5.63 10.33 -9.62
C ARG A 24 -5.62 11.21 -10.88
N TYR A 25 -4.98 10.77 -11.96
CA TYR A 25 -4.95 11.53 -13.21
C TYR A 25 -6.34 11.73 -13.80
N TYR A 26 -7.19 10.71 -13.77
CA TYR A 26 -8.56 10.78 -14.25
C TYR A 26 -9.40 11.83 -13.48
N LEU A 27 -9.25 11.88 -12.15
CA LEU A 27 -9.94 12.85 -11.30
C LEU A 27 -9.47 14.30 -11.55
N ILE A 28 -8.17 14.49 -11.79
CA ILE A 28 -7.62 15.81 -12.13
C ILE A 28 -8.12 16.27 -13.49
N GLU A 29 -8.07 15.39 -14.50
CA GLU A 29 -8.43 15.76 -15.88
C GLU A 29 -9.94 15.92 -16.08
N THR A 30 -10.74 14.99 -15.55
CA THR A 30 -12.20 14.94 -15.80
C THR A 30 -12.97 15.89 -14.89
N TYR A 31 -12.56 15.98 -13.62
CA TYR A 31 -13.30 16.72 -12.59
C TYR A 31 -12.58 17.98 -12.12
N GLN A 32 -11.41 18.30 -12.67
CA GLN A 32 -10.58 19.44 -12.27
C GLN A 32 -10.35 19.50 -10.75
N LEU A 33 -10.17 18.32 -10.14
CA LEU A 33 -10.02 18.22 -8.70
C LEU A 33 -8.61 18.59 -8.26
N ASP A 34 -8.56 19.34 -7.16
CA ASP A 34 -7.32 19.66 -6.50
C ASP A 34 -6.63 18.39 -6.00
N PRO A 35 -5.30 18.25 -6.17
CA PRO A 35 -4.56 17.08 -5.69
C PRO A 35 -4.70 16.86 -4.18
N LYS A 36 -4.96 17.91 -3.40
CA LYS A 36 -5.23 17.81 -1.96
C LYS A 36 -6.54 17.09 -1.67
N THR A 37 -7.61 17.46 -2.38
CA THR A 37 -8.93 16.84 -2.25
C THR A 37 -8.90 15.36 -2.62
N ILE A 38 -8.11 15.00 -3.64
CA ILE A 38 -7.93 13.60 -4.04
C ILE A 38 -7.24 12.80 -2.93
N ASP A 39 -6.23 13.37 -2.27
CA ASP A 39 -5.52 12.73 -1.16
C ASP A 39 -6.46 12.47 0.04
N GLU A 40 -7.33 13.44 0.38
CA GLU A 40 -8.35 13.27 1.43
C GLU A 40 -9.33 12.13 1.10
N VAL A 41 -9.78 12.05 -0.17
CA VAL A 41 -10.70 11.00 -0.61
C VAL A 41 -10.02 9.64 -0.67
N PHE A 42 -8.76 9.59 -1.10
CA PHE A 42 -7.95 8.37 -1.10
C PHE A 42 -7.70 7.86 0.32
N ALA A 43 -7.40 8.77 1.26
CA ALA A 43 -7.25 8.45 2.67
C ALA A 43 -8.57 7.94 3.30
N SER A 44 -9.70 8.59 2.99
CA SER A 44 -11.03 8.16 3.47
C SER A 44 -11.41 6.76 2.97
N LEU A 45 -11.05 6.42 1.73
CA LEU A 45 -11.41 5.16 1.08
C LEU A 45 -10.33 4.06 1.17
N GLY A 46 -9.13 4.37 1.65
CA GLY A 46 -7.99 3.46 1.66
C GLY A 46 -7.45 3.11 0.27
N VAL A 47 -7.74 3.93 -0.74
CA VAL A 47 -7.32 3.71 -2.14
C VAL A 47 -5.91 4.25 -2.31
N GLY A 48 -4.97 3.41 -2.75
CA GLY A 48 -3.57 3.83 -2.88
C GLY A 48 -2.85 4.03 -1.53
N ALA A 49 -3.43 3.56 -0.42
CA ALA A 49 -2.74 3.41 0.87
C ALA A 49 -1.72 2.26 0.83
N THR A 50 -0.89 2.19 -0.21
CA THR A 50 0.42 1.56 -0.18
C THR A 50 1.39 2.52 0.54
N LYS A 51 1.10 2.80 1.81
CA LYS A 51 2.14 2.95 2.83
C LYS A 51 2.20 1.66 3.64
N GLU A 52 2.33 0.52 2.96
CA GLU A 52 3.42 -0.36 3.35
C GLU A 52 4.69 0.48 3.04
N LYS A 53 5.42 1.11 3.95
CA LYS A 53 5.83 0.63 5.27
C LYS A 53 5.74 -0.88 5.37
N PHE A 54 6.32 -1.59 4.40
CA PHE A 54 6.98 -2.85 4.68
C PHE A 54 8.19 -2.53 5.56
N ASN A 55 7.91 -2.07 6.78
CA ASN A 55 8.85 -2.05 7.88
C ASN A 55 8.58 -3.31 8.69
N THR A 56 8.79 -4.47 8.05
CA THR A 56 9.45 -5.56 8.74
C THR A 56 10.94 -5.34 8.54
N LYS A 57 11.51 -4.43 9.34
CA LYS A 57 12.90 -4.60 9.76
C LYS A 57 12.94 -5.91 10.54
N SER A 58 13.11 -7.00 9.81
CA SER A 58 13.60 -8.30 10.27
C SER A 58 14.15 -9.05 9.04
N SER A 59 15.21 -8.51 8.46
CA SER A 59 16.30 -9.40 8.03
C SER A 59 16.77 -10.20 9.25
N PRO A 60 17.21 -11.47 9.16
CA PRO A 60 17.03 -12.47 8.11
C PRO A 60 16.35 -13.74 8.65
N LEU A 61 15.62 -14.50 7.83
CA LEU A 61 15.49 -15.95 8.10
C LEU A 61 16.83 -16.63 7.75
N SER A 62 17.85 -16.44 8.59
CA SER A 62 18.85 -17.50 8.81
C SER A 62 18.30 -18.40 9.92
N GLY A 63 17.33 -19.24 9.56
CA GLY A 63 16.90 -20.36 10.38
C GLY A 63 17.95 -21.47 10.36
N GLY A 64 19.16 -21.17 10.84
CA GLY A 64 20.19 -22.15 11.16
C GLY A 64 19.81 -22.92 12.41
N ALA A 65 18.81 -23.80 12.29
CA ALA A 65 18.45 -24.75 13.33
C ALA A 65 19.24 -26.04 13.15
N LYS A 66 20.46 -26.07 13.70
CA LYS A 66 21.14 -27.24 14.28
C LYS A 66 22.43 -26.77 14.96
N PRO A 67 22.47 -26.60 16.29
CA PRO A 67 23.73 -26.70 17.01
C PRO A 67 24.11 -28.19 17.00
N ALA A 68 24.87 -28.61 15.98
CA ALA A 68 25.59 -29.87 16.06
C ALA A 68 26.64 -29.76 17.17
N ALA A 69 26.61 -30.72 18.08
CA ALA A 69 27.42 -30.87 19.28
C ALA A 69 28.90 -30.43 19.13
N PRO A 70 29.57 -29.99 20.21
CA PRO A 70 30.99 -29.68 20.17
C PRO A 70 31.77 -30.97 19.93
N ARG A 71 32.31 -31.15 18.72
CA ARG A 71 33.30 -32.21 18.45
C ARG A 71 34.61 -31.78 19.11
N LYS A 72 34.92 -32.37 20.26
CA LYS A 72 36.26 -32.32 20.86
C LYS A 72 37.28 -32.84 19.84
N PRO A 73 38.41 -32.17 19.61
CA PRO A 73 39.53 -32.80 18.91
C PRO A 73 40.10 -33.87 19.85
N PHE A 74 40.10 -35.13 19.41
CA PHE A 74 40.93 -36.14 20.05
C PHE A 74 42.39 -35.80 19.71
N SER A 75 43.18 -35.57 20.76
CA SER A 75 44.63 -35.69 20.74
C SER A 75 45.02 -37.10 21.19
#